data_AF-A0A7S1DA70-F1
#
_entry.id   AF-A0A7S1DA70-F1
#
_cell.length_a   1.000
_cell.length_b   1.000
_cell.length_c   1.000
_cell.angle_alpha   90.00
_cell.angle_beta   90.00
_cell.angle_gamma   90.00
#
_symmetry.space_group_name_H-M   'P 1'
#
loop_
_entity.id
_entity.type
_entity.pdbx_description
1 polymer ?
#
loop_
_entity_poly.entity_id
_entity_poly.type
_entity_poly.pdbx_seq_one_letter_code
_entity_poly.pdbx_strand_id
1 'polypeptide(L)'
;FSHLWGSPIMVGDRILSINNINCIGRPVESVCEILEEIIGTVTVVVQVEDGNPSLIAAMLTRPFPSSNVGIRLRPGGGDGGGVYISGVDPGGLASPSLLNV
;
A
#
# COMPACT_ATOMS: atom_id res chain seq x y z
N PHE A 1 12.15 -14.19 -16.42
CA PHE A 1 12.12 -13.49 -15.12
C PHE A 1 10.77 -12.83 -15.00
N SER A 2 9.96 -13.38 -14.10
CA SER A 2 8.50 -13.37 -14.09
C SER A 2 7.91 -12.07 -13.52
N HIS A 3 7.34 -11.28 -14.43
CA HIS A 3 6.39 -10.20 -14.16
C HIS A 3 5.08 -10.87 -13.67
N LEU A 4 4.86 -10.96 -12.36
CA LEU A 4 3.58 -11.40 -11.82
C LEU A 4 2.62 -10.20 -11.90
N TRP A 5 1.97 -10.08 -13.05
CA TRP A 5 0.87 -9.14 -13.33
C TRP A 5 -0.33 -9.49 -12.45
N GLY A 6 -0.76 -8.56 -11.60
CA GLY A 6 -2.01 -8.72 -10.85
C GLY A 6 -2.18 -7.78 -9.66
N SER A 7 -1.10 -7.23 -9.11
CA SER A 7 -1.18 -6.29 -8.00
C SER A 7 -1.15 -4.84 -8.53
N PRO A 8 -2.17 -4.01 -8.25
CA PRO A 8 -2.16 -2.60 -8.64
C PRO A 8 -1.06 -1.80 -7.91
N ILE A 9 -0.59 -2.33 -6.78
CA ILE A 9 0.51 -1.75 -6.00
C ILE A 9 1.79 -2.58 -6.19
N MET A 10 2.90 -1.88 -6.37
CA MET A 10 4.23 -2.45 -6.55
C MET A 10 5.22 -1.92 -5.51
N VAL A 11 6.32 -2.66 -5.36
CA VAL A 11 7.46 -2.22 -4.55
C VAL A 11 8.09 -1.00 -5.21
N GLY A 12 8.33 0.06 -4.43
CA GLY A 12 8.78 1.36 -4.91
C GLY A 12 7.66 2.41 -4.96
N ASP A 13 6.39 1.99 -4.97
CA ASP A 13 5.29 2.95 -4.99
C ASP A 13 5.24 3.78 -3.69
N ARG A 14 4.97 5.08 -3.84
CA ARG A 14 4.87 6.02 -2.73
C ARG A 14 3.43 6.09 -2.22
N ILE A 15 3.23 5.87 -0.93
CA ILE A 15 1.91 5.99 -0.31
C ILE A 15 1.55 7.46 -0.13
N LEU A 16 0.39 7.85 -0.66
CA LEU A 16 -0.17 9.18 -0.48
C LEU A 16 -1.24 9.19 0.61
N SER A 17 -2.17 8.25 0.57
CA SER A 17 -3.26 8.19 1.54
C SER A 17 -3.77 6.78 1.79
N ILE A 18 -4.30 6.55 2.99
CA ILE A 18 -4.93 5.30 3.41
C ILE A 18 -6.29 5.63 3.99
N ASN A 19 -7.35 5.05 3.42
CA ASN A 19 -8.74 5.26 3.82
C ASN A 19 -9.10 6.74 3.97
N ASN A 20 -8.73 7.54 2.95
CA ASN A 20 -8.91 8.99 2.92
C ASN A 20 -8.07 9.78 3.95
N ILE A 21 -7.15 9.13 4.68
CA ILE A 21 -6.20 9.77 5.60
C ILE A 21 -4.90 10.05 4.86
N ASN A 22 -4.47 11.30 4.85
CA ASN A 22 -3.20 11.71 4.21
C ASN A 22 -1.99 11.17 4.99
N CYS A 23 -1.14 10.41 4.29
CA CYS A 23 0.08 9.79 4.80
C CYS A 23 1.36 10.52 4.35
N ILE A 24 1.25 11.55 3.51
CA ILE A 24 2.38 12.34 3.06
C ILE A 24 3.00 13.07 4.27
N GLY A 25 4.31 12.90 4.48
CA GLY A 25 5.04 13.48 5.60
C GLY A 25 4.76 12.83 6.96
N ARG A 26 3.94 11.77 7.03
CA ARG A 26 3.73 11.00 8.26
C ARG A 26 4.85 9.97 8.46
N PRO A 27 5.21 9.66 9.72
CA PRO A 27 6.13 8.56 9.99
C PRO A 27 5.49 7.23 9.60
N VAL A 28 6.34 6.25 9.23
CA VAL A 28 5.90 4.90 8.87
C VAL A 28 5.06 4.26 9.97
N GLU A 29 5.40 4.51 11.23
CA GLU A 29 4.72 3.94 12.40
C GLU A 29 3.25 4.35 12.44
N SER A 30 2.95 5.65 12.31
CA SER A 30 1.56 6.12 12.25
C SER A 30 0.78 5.56 11.06
N VAL A 31 1.46 5.30 9.94
CA VAL A 31 0.83 4.69 8.76
C VAL A 31 0.52 3.21 8.99
N CYS A 32 1.42 2.49 9.68
CA CYS A 32 1.16 1.13 10.16
C CYS A 32 -0.01 1.09 11.14
N GLU A 33 -0.05 1.98 12.13
CA GLU A 33 -1.15 2.04 13.11
C GLU A 33 -2.51 2.23 12.40
N ILE A 34 -2.59 3.14 11.44
CA ILE A 34 -3.80 3.35 10.64
C ILE A 34 -4.20 2.06 9.91
N LEU A 35 -3.25 1.38 9.26
CA LEU A 35 -3.53 0.09 8.59
C LEU A 35 -3.98 -0.99 9.57
N GLU A 36 -3.43 -1.01 10.78
CA GLU A 36 -3.75 -1.95 11.84
C GLU A 36 -5.10 -1.67 12.53
N GLU A 37 -5.54 -0.41 12.59
CA GLU A 37 -6.85 -0.03 13.12
C GLU A 37 -7.99 -0.22 12.11
N ILE A 38 -7.73 -0.12 10.80
CA ILE A 38 -8.79 -0.24 9.79
C ILE A 38 -9.27 -1.69 9.70
N ILE A 39 -10.59 -1.88 9.84
CA ILE A 39 -11.29 -3.15 9.64
C ILE A 39 -12.28 -2.97 8.48
N GLY A 40 -12.47 -4.00 7.66
CA GLY A 40 -13.33 -3.94 6.48
C GLY A 40 -12.56 -3.47 5.25
N THR A 41 -13.03 -2.43 4.56
CA THR A 41 -12.44 -2.00 3.29
C THR A 41 -11.29 -1.01 3.54
N VAL A 42 -10.07 -1.44 3.26
CA VAL A 42 -8.87 -0.60 3.27
C VAL A 42 -8.65 -0.09 1.85
N THR A 43 -8.57 1.24 1.68
CA THR A 43 -8.24 1.86 0.39
C THR A 43 -6.87 2.52 0.51
N VAL A 44 -5.90 2.10 -0.28
CA VAL A 44 -4.54 2.67 -0.30
C VAL A 44 -4.34 3.38 -1.62
N VAL A 45 -4.02 4.66 -1.58
CA VAL A 45 -3.67 5.45 -2.77
C VAL A 45 -2.17 5.60 -2.80
N VAL A 46 -1.58 5.14 -3.90
CA VAL A 46 -0.14 5.24 -4.15
C VAL A 46 0.15 6.04 -5.41
N GLN A 47 1.33 6.63 -5.43
CA GLN A 47 1.92 7.27 -6.59
C GLN A 47 3.03 6.37 -7.12
N VAL A 48 2.96 6.08 -8.42
CA VAL A 48 3.97 5.26 -9.11
C VAL A 48 5.27 6.05 -9.23
N GLU A 49 6.38 5.45 -8.80
CA GLU A 49 7.70 6.12 -8.78
C GLU A 49 8.30 6.34 -10.18
N ASP A 50 7.74 5.72 -11.23
CA ASP A 50 8.20 5.77 -12.63
C ASP A 50 8.07 7.16 -13.32
N GLY A 51 7.91 8.25 -12.55
CA GLY A 51 7.75 9.61 -13.07
C GLY A 51 6.37 9.89 -13.69
N ASN A 52 5.49 8.90 -13.69
CA ASN A 52 4.11 9.07 -14.12
C ASN A 52 3.28 9.68 -12.97
N PRO A 53 2.51 10.77 -13.20
CA PRO A 53 1.59 11.33 -12.20
C PRO A 53 0.35 10.45 -11.98
N SER A 54 0.42 9.18 -12.37
CA SER A 54 -0.69 8.24 -12.23
C SER A 54 -0.80 7.82 -10.78
N LEU A 55 -1.98 8.08 -10.21
CA LEU A 55 -2.34 7.61 -8.89
C LEU A 55 -3.04 6.27 -9.03
N ILE A 56 -2.54 5.26 -8.32
CA ILE A 56 -3.18 3.96 -8.26
C ILE A 56 -3.86 3.83 -6.91
N ALA A 57 -5.15 3.52 -6.93
CA ALA A 57 -5.90 3.16 -5.74
C ALA A 57 -6.05 1.64 -5.67
N ALA A 58 -5.52 1.03 -4.62
CA ALA A 58 -5.73 -0.36 -4.29
C ALA A 58 -6.77 -0.47 -3.17
N MET A 59 -7.83 -1.23 -3.40
CA MET A 59 -8.82 -1.55 -2.38
C MET A 59 -8.64 -3.00 -1.97
N LEU A 60 -8.49 -3.24 -0.67
CA LEU A 60 -8.34 -4.56 -0.10
C LEU A 60 -9.30 -4.72 1.08
N THR A 61 -9.91 -5.88 1.20
CA THR A 61 -10.85 -6.18 2.29
C THR A 61 -10.12 -6.91 3.39
N ARG A 62 -10.09 -6.32 4.58
CA ARG A 62 -9.59 -6.90 5.82
C ARG A 62 -10.76 -7.42 6.65
N PRO A 63 -11.09 -8.72 6.56
CA PRO A 63 -12.27 -9.27 7.23
C PRO A 63 -12.12 -9.32 8.76
N PHE A 64 -10.89 -9.46 9.26
CA PHE A 64 -10.61 -9.54 10.70
C PHE A 64 -9.42 -8.65 11.08
N PRO A 65 -9.38 -8.08 12.30
CA PRO A 65 -8.23 -7.31 12.77
C PRO A 65 -6.94 -8.16 12.88
N SER A 66 -7.04 -9.48 12.97
CA SER A 66 -5.88 -10.38 12.91
C SER A 66 -5.39 -10.64 11.48
N SER A 67 -6.14 -10.24 10.45
CA SER A 67 -5.75 -10.44 9.06
C SER A 67 -4.61 -9.50 8.68
N ASN A 68 -3.51 -10.07 8.22
CA ASN A 68 -2.37 -9.31 7.73
C ASN A 68 -2.68 -8.74 6.35
N VAL A 69 -2.57 -7.42 6.22
CA VAL A 69 -2.74 -6.70 4.95
C VAL A 69 -1.69 -7.15 3.92
N GLY A 70 -0.50 -7.57 4.36
CA GLY A 70 0.56 -8.03 3.48
C GLY A 70 1.28 -6.91 2.76
N ILE A 71 1.27 -5.69 3.28
CA ILE A 71 2.04 -4.57 2.72
C ILE A 71 3.16 -4.26 3.69
N ARG A 72 4.40 -4.25 3.19
CA ARG A 72 5.57 -3.78 3.93
C ARG A 72 5.88 -2.36 3.53
N LEU A 73 6.08 -1.54 4.54
CA LEU A 73 6.35 -0.11 4.39
C LEU A 73 7.81 0.18 4.71
N ARG A 74 8.36 1.22 4.09
CA ARG A 74 9.69 1.74 4.41
C ARG A 74 9.66 3.27 4.37
N PRO A 75 10.33 3.93 5.33
CA PRO A 75 10.54 5.37 5.25
C PRO A 75 11.48 5.72 4.09
N GLY A 76 11.10 6.70 3.28
CA GLY A 76 11.96 7.27 2.25
C GLY A 76 13.01 8.17 2.87
N GLY A 77 14.27 7.95 2.50
CA GLY A 77 15.42 8.71 3.02
C GLY A 77 15.71 10.03 2.27
N GLY A 78 14.87 10.45 1.33
CA GLY A 78 15.07 11.67 0.54
C GLY A 78 14.39 12.91 1.14
N ASP A 79 14.77 14.08 0.63
CA ASP A 79 14.31 15.43 1.03
C ASP A 79 12.77 15.59 1.09
N GLY A 80 12.05 14.74 0.37
CA GLY A 80 10.60 14.79 0.25
C GLY A 80 9.79 14.01 1.28
N GLY A 81 10.40 13.34 2.28
CA GLY A 81 9.73 12.69 3.42
C GLY A 81 8.47 11.88 3.08
N GLY A 82 8.57 10.55 3.03
CA GLY A 82 7.40 9.74 2.65
C GLY A 82 7.50 8.29 3.05
N VAL A 83 6.39 7.58 2.86
CA VAL A 83 6.29 6.15 3.09
C VAL A 83 6.18 5.44 1.75
N TYR A 84 7.02 4.42 1.56
CA TYR A 84 7.14 3.69 0.31
C TYR A 84 6.87 2.20 0.56
N ILE A 85 6.32 1.53 -0.44
CA ILE A 85 6.11 0.09 -0.37
C ILE A 85 7.47 -0.59 -0.58
N SER A 86 7.92 -1.36 0.41
CA SER A 86 9.17 -2.11 0.38
C SER A 86 8.98 -3.58 0.01
N GLY A 87 7.74 -4.08 0.11
CA GLY A 87 7.41 -5.46 -0.18
C GLY A 87 5.90 -5.66 -0.14
N VAL A 88 5.42 -6.58 -0.98
CA VAL A 88 4.06 -7.10 -0.86
C VAL A 88 4.20 -8.57 -0.51
N ASP A 89 3.60 -8.96 0.62
CA ASP A 89 3.62 -10.33 1.09
C ASP A 89 2.66 -11.17 0.23
N PRO A 90 3.15 -12.22 -0.46
CA PRO A 90 2.34 -13.00 -1.39
C PRO A 90 1.23 -13.81 -0.71
N GLY A 91 1.23 -13.93 0.62
CA GLY A 91 0.15 -14.55 1.39
C GLY A 91 -0.83 -13.55 2.03
N GLY A 92 -0.58 -12.25 1.88
CA GLY A 92 -1.42 -11.21 2.47
C GLY A 92 -2.51 -10.68 1.54
N LEU A 93 -3.41 -9.87 2.08
CA LEU A 93 -4.58 -9.35 1.35
C LEU A 93 -4.23 -8.44 0.16
N ALA A 94 -3.02 -7.88 0.17
CA ALA A 94 -2.45 -7.07 -0.91
C ALA A 94 -1.78 -7.89 -2.02
N SER A 95 -1.52 -9.18 -1.79
CA SER A 95 -1.17 -10.12 -2.87
C SER A 95 -2.37 -10.23 -3.81
N PRO A 96 -2.14 -10.42 -5.12
CA PRO A 96 -3.16 -10.18 -6.14
C PRO A 96 -4.43 -10.96 -5.83
N SER A 97 -5.46 -10.24 -5.38
CA SER A 97 -6.82 -10.72 -5.47
C SER A 97 -7.12 -10.79 -6.97
N LEU A 98 -7.38 -12.00 -7.46
CA LEU A 98 -7.96 -12.25 -8.77
C LEU A 98 -9.26 -11.46 -8.91
N LEU A 99 -9.16 -10.19 -9.29
CA LEU A 99 -10.27 -9.46 -9.87
C LEU A 99 -10.32 -9.89 -11.33
N ASN A 100 -10.88 -11.07 -11.52
CA ASN A 100 -11.26 -11.59 -12.82
C ASN A 100 -12.47 -10.76 -13.28
N VAL A 101 -12.23 -9.71 -14.05
CA VAL A 101 -13.27 -9.07 -14.87
C VAL A 101 -13.31 -9.73 -16.24
#